data_AF-A0A923V813-F1
#
_entry.id   AF-A0A923V813-F1
#
_cell.length_a   1.000
_cell.length_b   1.000
_cell.length_c   1.000
_cell.angle_alpha   90.00
_cell.angle_beta   90.00
_cell.angle_gamma   90.00
#
_symmetry.space_group_name_H-M   'P 1'
#
loop_
_entity.id
_entity.type
_entity.pdbx_description
1 polymer ?
#
loop_
_entity_poly.entity_id
_entity_poly.type
_entity_poly.pdbx_seq_one_letter_code
_entity_poly.pdbx_strand_id
1 'polypeptide(L)'
;MIQDNENSGDKKNDSAEETKTKKVHIEFPYSELIRAQIPKAFEVAEKVATDWKNEGDFTAIGLPHPLAEAVASQALQKAKLVEKKLEEKGVFALAKMGFELAKAQIDQIKKKL
;
A
#
# COMPACT_ATOMS: atom_id res chain seq x y z
N MET A 1 -62.83 12.58 12.51
CA MET A 1 -62.20 11.87 11.38
C MET A 1 -60.71 11.76 11.68
N ILE A 2 -60.25 10.53 11.90
CA ILE A 2 -58.93 9.93 11.59
C ILE A 2 -57.64 10.62 12.11
N GLN A 3 -56.83 9.79 12.77
CA GLN A 3 -55.47 9.99 13.29
C GLN A 3 -54.46 10.33 12.18
N ASP A 4 -53.32 10.93 12.51
CA ASP A 4 -52.03 10.23 12.42
C ASP A 4 -50.87 11.05 13.02
N ASN A 5 -50.13 10.33 13.84
CA ASN A 5 -48.92 10.65 14.56
C ASN A 5 -47.77 10.20 13.66
N GLU A 6 -46.77 11.04 13.36
CA GLU A 6 -45.41 10.53 13.16
C GLU A 6 -44.33 11.60 13.34
N ASN A 7 -43.66 11.45 14.47
CA ASN A 7 -42.30 11.84 14.78
C ASN A 7 -41.32 11.19 13.79
N SER A 8 -40.68 11.97 12.90
CA SER A 8 -39.36 11.62 12.33
C SER A 8 -38.76 12.81 11.60
N GLY A 9 -37.77 13.44 12.23
CA GLY A 9 -36.87 14.42 11.62
C GLY A 9 -35.47 14.13 12.10
N ASP A 10 -35.09 12.85 11.94
CA ASP A 10 -33.87 12.24 12.41
C ASP A 10 -32.63 13.03 11.96
N LYS A 11 -31.71 13.17 12.92
CA LYS A 11 -30.39 13.74 12.71
C LYS A 11 -29.68 12.83 11.71
N LYS A 12 -29.49 13.31 10.48
CA LYS A 12 -28.52 12.68 9.56
C LYS A 12 -27.11 12.90 10.12
N ASN A 13 -26.71 11.98 10.99
CA ASN A 13 -25.37 11.45 11.08
C ASN A 13 -24.95 11.02 9.67
N ASP A 14 -24.30 11.91 8.92
CA ASP A 14 -23.39 11.49 7.87
C ASP A 14 -22.09 11.00 8.52
N SER A 15 -22.22 9.90 9.29
CA SER A 15 -21.11 8.98 9.54
C SER A 15 -20.88 8.22 8.24
N ALA A 16 -20.36 8.91 7.24
CA ALA A 16 -19.63 8.26 6.17
C ALA A 16 -18.30 7.79 6.78
N GLU A 17 -18.34 6.62 7.41
CA GLU A 17 -17.15 5.78 7.52
C GLU A 17 -16.76 5.36 6.09
N GLU A 18 -16.19 6.30 5.34
CA GLU A 18 -15.31 5.94 4.24
C GLU A 18 -14.22 5.07 4.88
N THR A 19 -14.21 3.80 4.50
CA THR A 19 -13.05 2.93 4.59
C THR A 19 -11.89 3.64 3.90
N LYS A 20 -11.19 4.52 4.65
CA LYS A 20 -10.03 5.28 4.18
C LYS A 20 -8.97 4.27 3.78
N THR A 21 -8.97 3.93 2.49
CA THR A 21 -7.89 3.21 1.84
C THR A 21 -6.60 3.90 2.27
N LYS A 22 -5.70 3.16 2.93
CA LYS A 22 -4.50 3.75 3.53
C LYS A 22 -3.58 4.17 2.39
N LYS A 23 -3.71 5.41 1.92
CA LYS A 23 -2.85 5.99 0.89
C LYS A 23 -1.41 5.93 1.39
N VAL A 24 -0.55 5.32 0.59
CA VAL A 24 0.88 5.23 0.88
C VAL A 24 1.54 6.51 0.39
N HIS A 25 2.33 7.13 1.26
CA HIS A 25 3.18 8.27 0.93
C HIS A 25 4.65 7.83 1.02
N ILE A 26 5.41 8.05 -0.05
CA ILE A 26 6.81 7.58 -0.12
C ILE A 26 7.71 8.69 0.39
N GLU A 27 8.33 8.49 1.56
CA GLU A 27 9.27 9.42 2.17
C GLU A 27 10.63 8.75 2.38
N PHE A 28 11.69 9.46 2.01
CA PHE A 28 13.09 9.11 2.27
C PHE A 28 13.95 10.38 2.22
N PRO A 29 15.19 10.38 2.72
CA PRO A 29 16.04 11.57 2.69
C PRO A 29 16.13 12.17 1.28
N TYR A 30 15.90 13.48 1.17
CA TYR A 30 15.85 14.22 -0.09
C TYR A 30 14.71 13.85 -1.05
N SER A 31 13.71 13.06 -0.62
CA SER A 31 12.54 12.71 -1.45
C SER A 31 11.81 13.94 -1.98
N GLU A 32 11.71 15.01 -1.17
CA GLU A 32 11.03 16.25 -1.58
C GLU A 32 11.70 16.93 -2.78
N LEU A 33 13.04 16.91 -2.84
CA LEU A 33 13.77 17.48 -3.99
C LEU A 33 13.50 16.68 -5.26
N ILE A 34 13.47 15.36 -5.16
CA ILE A 34 13.22 14.48 -6.30
C ILE A 34 11.75 14.57 -6.71
N ARG A 35 10.83 14.62 -5.74
CA ARG A 35 9.39 14.79 -5.98
C ARG A 35 9.09 16.11 -6.68
N ALA A 36 9.79 17.19 -6.32
CA ALA A 36 9.67 18.46 -7.03
C ALA A 36 10.14 18.36 -8.49
N GLN A 37 11.18 17.56 -8.77
CA GLN A 37 11.72 17.38 -10.11
C GLN A 37 10.89 16.43 -10.99
N ILE A 38 10.35 15.36 -10.42
CA ILE A 38 9.61 14.30 -11.13
C ILE A 38 8.30 13.92 -10.39
N PRO A 39 7.33 14.85 -10.24
CA PRO A 39 6.14 14.63 -9.42
C PRO A 39 5.29 13.46 -9.90
N LYS A 40 5.13 13.30 -11.22
CA LYS A 40 4.35 12.20 -11.83
C LYS A 40 4.89 10.81 -11.47
N ALA A 41 6.21 10.66 -11.37
CA ALA A 41 6.81 9.38 -10.99
C ALA A 41 6.45 8.99 -9.55
N PHE A 42 6.42 9.98 -8.65
CA PHE A 42 5.98 9.78 -7.27
C PHE A 42 4.49 9.45 -7.20
N GLU A 43 3.64 10.14 -7.95
CA GLU A 43 2.19 9.84 -7.99
C GLU A 43 1.92 8.40 -8.42
N VAL A 44 2.57 7.94 -9.50
CA VAL A 44 2.46 6.55 -9.97
C VAL A 44 2.98 5.57 -8.91
N ALA A 45 4.15 5.85 -8.33
CA ALA A 45 4.75 4.98 -7.32
C ALA A 45 3.90 4.87 -6.05
N GLU A 46 3.35 5.99 -5.56
CA GLU A 46 2.46 6.04 -4.41
C GLU A 46 1.14 5.32 -4.69
N LYS A 47 0.59 5.48 -5.91
CA LYS A 47 -0.60 4.75 -6.33
C LYS A 47 -0.33 3.24 -6.34
N VAL A 48 0.74 2.81 -7.00
CA VAL A 48 1.14 1.38 -7.02
C VAL A 48 1.36 0.85 -5.61
N ALA A 49 2.05 1.59 -4.75
CA ALA A 49 2.28 1.17 -3.36
C ALA A 49 0.98 1.12 -2.55
N THR A 50 0.05 2.03 -2.81
CA THR A 50 -1.29 2.03 -2.20
C THR A 50 -2.08 0.80 -2.63
N ASP A 51 -2.12 0.51 -3.93
CA ASP A 51 -2.80 -0.67 -4.46
C ASP A 51 -2.15 -1.96 -3.95
N TRP A 52 -0.82 -1.99 -3.87
CA TRP A 52 -0.07 -3.13 -3.34
C TRP A 52 -0.44 -3.47 -1.89
N LYS A 53 -0.65 -2.43 -1.08
CA LYS A 53 -1.01 -2.53 0.34
C LYS A 53 -2.47 -2.89 0.55
N ASN A 54 -3.35 -2.43 -0.33
CA ASN A 54 -4.80 -2.60 -0.20
C ASN A 54 -5.34 -3.74 -1.08
N GLU A 55 -4.48 -4.60 -1.64
CA GLU A 55 -4.85 -5.69 -2.55
C GLU A 55 -5.64 -5.21 -3.79
N GLY A 56 -5.26 -4.04 -4.31
CA GLY A 56 -5.81 -3.48 -5.53
C GLY A 56 -5.44 -4.27 -6.79
N ASP A 57 -6.15 -4.01 -7.88
CA ASP A 57 -5.97 -4.67 -9.17
C ASP A 57 -4.89 -4.01 -10.06
N PHE A 58 -4.24 -2.95 -9.57
CA PHE A 58 -3.25 -2.13 -10.28
C PHE A 58 -3.80 -1.57 -11.60
N THR A 59 -5.07 -1.18 -11.62
CA THR A 59 -5.68 -0.52 -12.77
C THR A 59 -5.40 0.98 -12.78
N ALA A 60 -5.23 1.53 -13.98
CA ALA A 60 -5.06 2.96 -14.21
C ALA A 60 -3.88 3.58 -13.41
N ILE A 61 -2.75 2.89 -13.27
CA ILE A 61 -1.56 3.34 -12.51
C ILE A 61 -1.02 4.71 -12.95
N GLY A 62 -1.49 5.26 -14.08
CA GLY A 62 -1.21 6.64 -14.48
C GLY A 62 -0.01 6.75 -15.41
N LEU A 63 0.31 5.66 -16.12
CA LEU A 63 1.36 5.67 -17.14
C LEU A 63 0.86 6.36 -18.40
N PRO A 64 1.71 7.13 -19.11
CA PRO A 64 1.30 7.91 -20.27
C PRO A 64 0.95 7.04 -21.48
N HIS A 65 1.40 5.79 -21.52
CA HIS A 65 1.21 4.88 -22.65
C HIS A 65 0.30 3.70 -22.26
N PRO A 66 -0.84 3.49 -22.95
CA PRO A 66 -1.79 2.42 -22.62
C PRO A 66 -1.19 1.01 -22.64
N LEU A 67 -0.27 0.74 -23.55
CA LEU A 67 0.42 -0.55 -23.62
C LEU A 67 1.37 -0.77 -22.42
N ALA A 68 2.08 0.28 -22.01
CA ALA A 68 2.94 0.21 -20.84
C ALA A 68 2.11 0.00 -19.57
N GLU A 69 0.93 0.62 -19.49
CA GLU A 69 -0.02 0.44 -18.40
C GLU A 69 -0.53 -1.00 -18.30
N ALA A 70 -0.96 -1.58 -19.43
CA ALA A 70 -1.41 -2.98 -19.46
C ALA A 70 -0.30 -3.95 -19.04
N VAL A 71 0.92 -3.78 -19.56
CA VAL A 71 2.07 -4.63 -19.22
C VAL A 71 2.46 -4.48 -17.75
N ALA A 72 2.52 -3.25 -17.23
CA ALA A 72 2.85 -2.97 -15.85
C ALA A 72 1.79 -3.55 -14.89
N SER A 73 0.51 -3.37 -15.19
CA SER A 73 -0.59 -3.94 -14.40
C SER A 73 -0.48 -5.47 -14.31
N GLN A 74 -0.29 -6.16 -15.45
CA GLN A 74 -0.09 -7.61 -15.46
C GLN A 74 1.16 -8.06 -14.69
N ALA A 75 2.26 -7.31 -14.82
CA ALA A 75 3.50 -7.61 -14.10
C ALA A 75 3.32 -7.47 -12.58
N LEU A 76 2.66 -6.39 -12.13
CA LEU A 76 2.37 -6.14 -10.72
C LEU A 76 1.43 -7.22 -10.14
N GLN A 77 0.39 -7.61 -10.88
CA GLN A 77 -0.48 -8.72 -10.48
C GLN A 77 0.28 -10.04 -10.33
N LYS A 78 1.16 -10.37 -11.29
CA LYS A 78 2.00 -11.58 -11.19
C LYS A 78 2.95 -11.51 -10.00
N ALA A 79 3.54 -10.35 -9.74
CA ALA A 79 4.44 -10.16 -8.61
C ALA A 79 3.69 -10.32 -7.27
N LYS A 80 2.46 -9.80 -7.16
CA LYS A 80 1.59 -10.01 -5.99
C LYS A 80 1.20 -11.47 -5.79
N LEU A 81 0.93 -12.21 -6.87
CA LEU A 81 0.69 -13.67 -6.80
C LEU A 81 1.92 -14.43 -6.29
N VAL A 82 3.13 -14.02 -6.67
CA VAL A 82 4.37 -14.64 -6.19
C VAL A 82 4.60 -14.32 -4.72
N GLU A 83 4.40 -13.07 -4.29
CA GLU A 83 4.45 -12.66 -2.88
C GLU A 83 3.53 -13.53 -2.03
N LYS A 84 2.25 -13.63 -2.41
CA LYS A 84 1.26 -14.46 -1.70
C LYS A 84 1.68 -15.92 -1.59
N LYS A 85 2.20 -16.51 -2.68
CA LYS A 85 2.72 -17.88 -2.66
C LYS A 85 3.92 -18.07 -1.74
N LEU A 86 4.77 -17.05 -1.60
CA LEU A 86 5.94 -17.12 -0.72
C LEU A 86 5.58 -16.88 0.75
N GLU A 87 4.57 -16.04 1.00
CA GLU A 87 3.96 -15.86 2.33
C GLU A 87 3.29 -17.16 2.81
N GLU A 88 2.46 -17.79 1.96
CA GLU A 88 1.82 -19.07 2.25
C GLU A 88 2.84 -20.18 2.56
N LYS A 89 3.98 -20.18 1.87
CA LYS A 89 5.08 -21.14 2.09
C LYS A 89 5.95 -20.80 3.31
N GLY A 90 5.73 -19.68 3.99
CA GLY A 90 6.47 -19.27 5.18
C GLY A 90 7.96 -18.95 4.95
N VAL A 91 8.42 -18.91 3.69
CA VAL A 91 9.84 -18.72 3.35
C VAL A 91 10.32 -17.33 3.77
N PHE A 92 9.45 -16.31 3.66
CA PHE A 92 9.76 -14.96 4.11
C PHE A 92 9.97 -14.86 5.62
N ALA A 93 9.16 -15.56 6.42
CA ALA A 93 9.29 -15.57 7.87
C ALA A 93 10.62 -16.21 8.30
N LEU A 94 10.98 -17.33 7.67
CA LEU A 94 12.25 -18.02 7.92
C LEU A 94 13.45 -17.13 7.56
N ALA A 95 13.42 -16.51 6.37
CA ALA A 95 14.50 -15.64 5.92
C ALA A 95 14.67 -14.40 6.81
N LYS A 96 13.56 -13.77 7.22
CA LYS A 96 13.57 -12.61 8.12
C LYS A 96 14.15 -12.96 9.48
N MET A 97 13.73 -14.09 10.06
CA MET A 97 14.27 -14.58 11.33
C MET A 97 15.79 -14.82 11.25
N GLY A 98 16.26 -15.45 10.16
CA GLY A 98 17.69 -15.68 9.93
C GLY A 98 18.48 -14.37 9.84
N PHE A 99 17.95 -13.37 9.14
CA PHE A 99 18.59 -12.05 9.03
C PHE A 99 18.64 -11.32 10.38
N GLU A 100 17.56 -11.33 11.15
CA GLU A 100 17.51 -10.72 12.48
C GLU A 100 18.52 -11.37 13.45
N LEU A 101 18.66 -12.69 13.38
CA LEU A 101 19.70 -13.43 14.12
C LEU A 101 21.12 -12.99 13.74
N ALA A 102 21.40 -12.90 12.44
CA ALA A 102 22.71 -12.45 11.97
C ALA A 102 23.00 -11.01 12.40
N LYS A 103 22.01 -10.11 12.31
CA LYS A 103 22.14 -8.73 12.77
C LYS A 103 22.40 -8.65 14.27
N ALA A 104 21.68 -9.43 15.07
CA ALA A 104 21.88 -9.48 16.52
C ALA A 104 23.29 -9.95 16.89
N GLN A 105 23.85 -10.92 16.16
CA GLN A 105 25.23 -11.36 16.36
C GLN A 105 26.25 -10.26 16.03
N ILE A 106 26.06 -9.54 14.91
CA ILE A 106 26.93 -8.42 14.52
C ILE A 106 26.88 -7.30 15.56
N ASP A 107 25.70 -6.96 16.08
CA ASP A 107 25.52 -5.93 17.10
C ASP A 107 26.17 -6.34 18.44
N GLN A 108 26.11 -7.63 18.80
CA GLN A 108 26.81 -8.16 19.98
C GLN A 108 28.33 -8.08 19.84
N ILE A 109 28.87 -8.33 18.64
CA ILE A 109 30.32 -8.21 18.37
C ILE A 109 30.75 -6.74 18.46
N LYS A 110 30.01 -5.82 17.85
CA LYS A 110 30.30 -4.37 17.93
C LYS A 110 30.27 -3.81 19.36
N LYS A 111 29.44 -4.36 20.26
CA LYS A 111 29.38 -3.93 21.66
C LYS A 111 30.51 -4.47 22.53
N LYS A 112 31.22 -5.51 22.09
CA LYS A 112 32.34 -6.12 22.82
C LYS A 112 33.72 -5.58 22.39
N LEU A 113 33.77 -4.83 21.29
CA LEU A 113 34.91 -4.03 20.82
C LEU A 113 34.83 -2.62 21.43
#